data_AF-A0A8J9S5C6-F1
#
_entry.id   AF-A0A8J9S5C6-F1
#
_cell.length_a   1.000
_cell.length_b   1.000
_cell.length_c   1.000
_cell.angle_alpha   90.00
_cell.angle_beta   90.00
_cell.angle_gamma   90.00
#
_symmetry.space_group_name_H-M   'P 1'
#
loop_
_entity.id
_entity.type
_entity.pdbx_description
1 polymer ?
#
loop_
_entity_poly.entity_id
_entity_poly.type
_entity_poly.pdbx_seq_one_letter_code
_entity_poly.pdbx_strand_id
1 'polypeptide(L)' 'MASAFWGVTGFFIVLEIAMALGVVFAGGKKDEKQLRHLLCILAVVCCWLLWCFVYIAQMHPLVRPVLQST' A
#
# COMPACT_ATOMS: atom_id res chain seq x y z
N MET A 1 9.02 -2.47 15.77
CA MET A 1 7.88 -1.80 15.11
C MET A 1 8.36 -0.93 13.95
N ALA A 2 9.16 0.12 14.16
CA ALA A 2 9.57 1.04 13.09
C ALA A 2 10.16 0.35 11.83
N SER A 3 10.93 -0.72 11.98
CA SER A 3 11.47 -1.49 10.83
C SER A 3 10.38 -2.07 9.92
N ALA A 4 9.27 -2.55 10.48
CA ALA A 4 8.14 -3.06 9.71
C ALA A 4 7.42 -1.93 8.94
N PHE A 5 7.39 -0.71 9.51
CA PHE A 5 6.81 0.45 8.84
C PHE A 5 7.58 0.87 7.61
N TRP A 6 8.89 1.03 7.75
CA TRP A 6 9.75 1.39 6.63
C TRP A 6 9.82 0.28 5.57
N GLY A 7 9.80 -0.99 5.98
CA GLY A 7 9.80 -2.13 5.07
C GLY A 7 8.54 -2.18 4.19
N VAL A 8 7.34 -2.09 4.78
CA VAL A 8 6.09 -2.14 4.02
C VAL A 8 5.89 -0.87 3.18
N THR A 9 6.24 0.30 3.72
CA THR A 9 6.19 1.56 2.95
C THR A 9 7.11 1.50 1.73
N GLY A 10 8.34 0.99 1.90
CA GLY A 10 9.26 0.79 0.78
C GLY A 10 8.71 -0.18 -0.28
N PHE A 11 8.05 -1.27 0.15
CA PHE A 11 7.40 -2.21 -0.76
C PHE A 11 6.32 -1.55 -1.63
N PHE A 12 5.45 -0.74 -1.03
CA PHE A 12 4.41 -0.02 -1.78
C PHE A 12 4.98 1.02 -2.76
N ILE A 13 6.07 1.70 -2.39
CA ILE A 13 6.77 2.64 -3.29
C ILE A 13 7.32 1.90 -4.52
N VAL A 14 7.99 0.76 -4.32
CA VAL A 14 8.51 -0.06 -5.43
C VAL A 14 7.37 -0.57 -6.32
N LEU A 15 6.25 -0.97 -5.71
CA LEU A 15 5.06 -1.43 -6.43
C LEU A 15 4.46 -0.30 -7.29
N GLU A 16 4.39 0.93 -6.77
CA GLU A 16 3.91 2.08 -7.55
C GLU A 16 4.81 2.38 -8.75
N ILE A 17 6.12 2.38 -8.56
CA ILE A 17 7.09 2.59 -9.64
C ILE A 17 6.92 1.50 -10.72
N ALA A 18 6.78 0.24 -10.31
CA ALA A 18 6.56 -0.87 -11.23
C ALA A 18 5.27 -0.71 -12.04
N MET A 19 4.17 -0.29 -11.40
CA MET A 19 2.91 -0.03 -12.09
C MET A 19 2.98 1.18 -13.03
N ALA A 20 3.63 2.27 -12.61
CA ALA A 20 3.82 3.46 -13.44
C ALA A 20 4.62 3.11 -14.71
N LEU A 21 5.71 2.35 -14.58
CA LEU A 21 6.47 1.84 -15.72
C LEU A 21 5.61 0.92 -16.59
N GLY A 22 4.84 0.00 -15.99
CA GLY A 22 3.89 -0.86 -16.71
C GLY A 22 2.91 -0.07 -17.57
N VAL A 23 2.34 1.03 -17.06
CA VAL A 23 1.44 1.90 -17.83
C VAL A 23 2.16 2.62 -18.97
N VAL A 24 3.44 2.95 -18.81
CA VAL A 24 4.25 3.57 -19.87
C VAL A 24 4.54 2.57 -20.99
N PHE A 25 4.88 1.32 -20.65
CA PHE A 25 5.28 0.28 -21.61
C PHE A 25 4.12 -0.51 -22.22
N ALA A 26 2.96 -0.59 -21.57
CA ALA A 26 1.87 -1.47 -22.00
C ALA A 26 1.24 -1.13 -23.35
N GLY A 27 1.49 0.07 -23.91
CA GLY A 27 0.85 0.52 -25.15
C GLY A 27 -0.67 0.70 -24.98
N GLY A 28 -1.26 1.64 -25.72
CA GLY A 28 -2.70 1.89 -25.61
C GLY A 28 -3.10 3.24 -26.19
N LYS A 29 -4.41 3.45 -26.33
CA LYS A 29 -4.97 4.73 -26.75
C LYS A 29 -4.62 5.79 -25.70
N LYS A 30 -4.23 6.99 -26.16
CA LYS A 30 -3.83 8.11 -25.29
C LYS A 30 -4.87 8.41 -24.19
N ASP A 31 -6.15 8.33 -24.55
CA ASP A 31 -7.28 8.62 -23.65
C ASP A 31 -7.38 7.64 -22.47
N GLU A 32 -7.11 6.35 -22.74
CA GLU A 32 -7.18 5.28 -21.74
C GLU A 32 -5.95 5.25 -20.83
N LYS A 33 -4.81 5.79 -21.31
CA LYS A 33 -3.54 5.78 -20.59
C LYS A 33 -3.59 6.64 -19.34
N GLN A 34 -4.22 7.82 -19.42
CA GLN A 34 -4.36 8.72 -18.27
C GLN A 34 -5.26 8.13 -17.19
N LEU A 35 -6.41 7.56 -17.59
CA LEU A 35 -7.31 6.89 -16.66
C LEU A 35 -6.63 5.69 -15.98
N ARG A 36 -5.93 4.84 -16.74
CA ARG A 36 -5.17 3.70 -16.18
C ARG A 36 -4.12 4.14 -15.18
N HIS A 37 -3.35 5.19 -15.50
CA HIS A 37 -2.32 5.71 -14.61
C HIS A 37 -2.92 6.21 -13.29
N LEU A 38 -4.01 6.98 -13.39
CA LEU A 38 -4.72 7.50 -12.22
C LEU A 38 -5.27 6.38 -11.34
N LEU A 39 -5.88 5.35 -11.95
CA LEU A 39 -6.44 4.22 -11.22
C LEU A 39 -5.36 3.40 -10.50
N CYS A 40 -4.21 3.17 -11.16
CA CYS A 40 -3.08 2.48 -10.55
C CYS A 40 -2.55 3.23 -9.33
N ILE A 41 -2.27 4.54 -9.45
CA ILE A 41 -1.77 5.35 -8.34
C ILE A 41 -2.80 5.36 -7.18
N LEU A 42 -4.07 5.62 -7.49
CA LEU A 42 -5.10 5.69 -6.46
C LEU A 42 -5.26 4.37 -5.70
N ALA A 43 -5.23 3.23 -6.40
CA ALA A 43 -5.31 1.92 -5.78
C ALA A 43 -4.13 1.66 -4.83
N VAL A 44 -2.90 1.98 -5.26
CA VAL A 44 -1.69 1.80 -4.44
C VAL A 44 -1.72 2.67 -3.20
N VAL A 45 -2.06 3.96 -3.35
CA VAL A 45 -2.19 4.90 -2.23
C VAL A 45 -3.28 4.45 -1.26
N CYS A 46 -4.44 4.00 -1.75
CA CYS A 46 -5.53 3.51 -0.89
C CYS A 46 -5.09 2.28 -0.07
N CYS A 47 -4.45 1.30 -0.72
CA CYS A 47 -3.94 0.12 -0.04
C CYS A 47 -2.86 0.46 1.00
N TRP A 48 -1.98 1.40 0.68
CA TRP A 48 -0.96 1.87 1.61
C TRP A 48 -1.58 2.58 2.82
N LEU A 49 -2.58 3.45 2.61
CA LEU A 49 -3.30 4.14 3.69
C LEU A 49 -4.01 3.14 4.62
N LEU A 50 -4.69 2.13 4.07
CA LEU A 50 -5.36 1.10 4.85
C LEU A 50 -4.37 0.33 5.74
N TRP A 51 -3.19 0.00 5.18
CA TRP A 51 -2.11 -0.60 5.95
C TRP A 51 -1.59 0.34 7.06
N CYS A 52 -1.38 1.63 6.75
CA CYS A 52 -0.93 2.62 7.73
C CYS A 52 -1.91 2.75 8.91
N PHE A 53 -3.21 2.79 8.67
CA PHE A 53 -4.20 2.89 9.73
C PHE A 53 -4.17 1.68 10.67
N VAL A 54 -4.14 0.46 10.12
CA VAL A 54 -4.06 -0.76 10.93
C VAL A 54 -2.76 -0.81 11.72
N TYR A 55 -1.65 -0.39 11.12
CA TYR A 55 -0.35 -0.34 11.78
C TYR A 55 -0.35 0.66 12.96
N ILE A 56 -0.86 1.87 12.75
CA ILE A 56 -0.92 2.92 13.80
C ILE A 56 -1.83 2.46 14.95
N ALA A 57 -2.96 1.81 14.65
CA ALA A 57 -3.87 1.30 15.66
C ALA A 57 -3.23 0.28 16.63
N GLN A 58 -2.14 -0.38 16.20
CA GLN A 58 -1.44 -1.40 16.98
C GLN A 58 -0.22 -0.89 17.75
N MET A 59 0.24 0.35 17.55
CA MET A 59 1.49 0.84 18.16
C MET A 59 1.40 0.97 19.69
N HIS A 60 0.24 1.38 20.21
CA HIS A 60 -0.02 1.51 21.65
C HIS A 60 -1.39 0.91 21.98
N PRO A 61 -1.50 -0.44 22.02
CA PRO A 61 -2.79 -1.09 22.22
C PRO A 61 -3.27 -0.88 23.65
N LEU A 62 -4.54 -0.48 23.81
CA LEU A 62 -5.18 -0.33 25.12
C LEU A 62 -5.56 -1.67 25.75
N VAL A 63 -5.81 -2.68 24.91
CA VAL A 63 -6.24 -4.02 25.32
C VAL A 63 -5.23 -5.04 24.79
N ARG A 64 -4.84 -5.99 25.64
CA ARG A 64 -3.98 -7.12 25.25
C ARG A 64 -4.80 -8.42 25.23
N PRO A 65 -4.47 -9.36 24.34
CA PRO A 65 -5.18 -10.64 24.28
C PRO A 65 -4.97 -11.45 25.57
N VAL A 66 -6.05 -12.03 26.11
CA VAL A 66 -6.01 -12.95 27.25
C VAL A 66 -5.93 -14.37 26.71
N LEU A 67 -4.82 -15.06 27.00
CA LEU A 67 -4.63 -16.45 26.61
C LEU A 67 -5.27 -17.36 27.67
N GLN A 68 -6.16 -18.27 27.25
CA GLN A 68 -6.65 -19.34 28.12
C GLN A 68 -5.71 -20.54 27.99
N SER A 69 -5.00 -20.87 29.06
CA SER A 69 -4.22 -22.12 29.16
C SER A 69 -5.14 -23.23 29.66
N THR A 70 -5.45 -24.18 28.78
CA THR A 70 -6.09 -25.45 29.15
C THR A 70 -5.13 -26.36 29.90
#